data_AF-A0A6G4EDD9-F1
#
_entry.id   AF-A0A6G4EDD9-F1
#
_cell.length_a   1.000
_cell.length_b   1.000
_cell.length_c   1.000
_cell.angle_alpha   90.00
_cell.angle_beta   90.00
_cell.angle_gamma   90.00
#
_symmetry.space_group_name_H-M   'P 1'
#
loop_
_entity.id
_entity.type
_entity.pdbx_description
1 polymer ?
#
loop_
_entity_poly.entity_id
_entity_poly.type
_entity_poly.pdbx_seq_one_letter_code
_entity_poly.pdbx_strand_id
1 'polypeptide(L)' 'MNLDGKTGTINTPNGVNVREKKSTSSRILGALPNGAKVNLYRKEGDWIHIYYPPHGGYVYEKYIRY' A
#
# COMPACT_ATOMS: atom_id res chain seq x y z
N MET A 1 4.68 1.73 -12.94
CA MET A 1 4.56 0.30 -13.32
C MET A 1 3.15 -0.16 -13.06
N ASN A 2 2.48 -0.77 -14.04
CA ASN A 2 1.14 -1.31 -13.82
C ASN A 2 1.24 -2.58 -12.96
N LEU A 3 0.49 -2.63 -11.86
CA LEU A 3 0.42 -3.75 -10.94
C LEU A 3 -1.01 -4.27 -10.81
N ASP A 4 -1.90 -3.82 -11.68
CA ASP A 4 -3.31 -4.18 -11.67
C ASP A 4 -3.48 -5.70 -11.77
N GLY A 5 -4.25 -6.26 -10.84
CA GLY A 5 -4.42 -7.70 -10.68
C GLY A 5 -3.29 -8.43 -9.94
N LYS A 6 -2.22 -7.76 -9.52
CA LYS A 6 -1.19 -8.35 -8.66
C LYS A 6 -1.56 -8.21 -7.18
N THR A 7 -1.17 -9.20 -6.39
CA THR A 7 -1.30 -9.16 -4.94
C THR A 7 0.05 -8.89 -4.28
N GLY A 8 0.10 -7.94 -3.38
CA GLY A 8 1.25 -7.71 -2.51
C GLY A 8 0.97 -8.21 -1.09
N THR A 9 2.02 -8.65 -0.42
CA THR A 9 1.98 -9.00 0.99
C THR A 9 2.79 -7.99 1.79
N ILE A 10 2.20 -7.46 2.85
CA ILE A 10 2.89 -6.54 3.75
C ILE A 10 3.98 -7.30 4.49
N ASN A 11 5.23 -6.84 4.37
CA ASN A 11 6.40 -7.43 5.00
C ASN A 11 7.07 -6.41 5.93
N THR A 12 6.41 -6.08 7.03
CA THR A 12 6.92 -5.17 8.06
C THR A 12 6.40 -5.62 9.42
N PRO A 13 7.28 -5.80 10.42
CA PRO A 13 6.89 -6.34 11.72
C PRO A 13 5.87 -5.44 12.46
N ASN A 14 5.90 -4.13 12.22
CA ASN A 14 4.99 -3.17 12.86
C ASN A 14 3.73 -2.87 12.03
N GLY A 15 3.52 -3.58 10.91
CA GLY A 15 2.50 -3.21 9.94
C GLY A 15 2.87 -1.94 9.15
N VAL A 16 1.99 -1.56 8.23
CA VAL A 16 2.17 -0.37 7.39
C VAL A 16 0.90 0.47 7.36
N ASN A 17 1.07 1.79 7.40
CA ASN A 17 -0.05 2.72 7.30
C ASN A 17 -0.38 3.00 5.83
N VAL A 18 -1.65 2.80 5.50
CA VAL A 18 -2.25 3.17 4.21
C VAL A 18 -2.58 4.65 4.27
N ARG A 19 -2.06 5.42 3.32
CA ARG A 19 -2.21 6.87 3.28
C ARG A 19 -3.04 7.32 2.10
N GLU A 20 -3.72 8.45 2.24
CA GLU A 20 -4.59 8.97 1.19
C GLU A 20 -3.80 9.44 -0.05
N LYS A 21 -2.58 9.94 0.16
CA LYS A 21 -1.73 10.48 -0.92
C LYS A 21 -0.31 9.94 -0.80
N LYS A 22 0.47 10.08 -1.87
CA LYS A 22 1.92 9.81 -1.94
C LYS A 22 2.78 10.76 -1.08
N SER A 23 2.40 10.95 0.18
CA SER A 23 3.07 11.84 1.12
C SER A 23 3.03 11.26 2.53
N THR A 24 4.15 11.36 3.25
CA THR A 24 4.27 11.01 4.67
C THR A 24 3.52 11.96 5.61
N SER A 25 3.14 13.15 5.13
CA SER A 25 2.30 14.11 5.87
C SER A 25 0.80 13.96 5.58
N SER A 26 0.41 13.09 4.64
CA SER A 26 -0.99 12.88 4.31
C SER A 26 -1.72 12.07 5.37
N ARG A 27 -3.05 12.21 5.40
CA ARG A 27 -3.94 11.49 6.31
C ARG A 27 -3.76 9.98 6.14
N ILE A 28 -3.69 9.29 7.28
CA ILE A 28 -3.70 7.83 7.34
C ILE A 28 -5.15 7.38 7.19
N LEU A 29 -5.43 6.61 6.15
CA LEU A 29 -6.75 6.02 5.87
C LEU A 29 -6.96 4.72 6.66
N GLY A 30 -5.87 4.01 6.96
CA GLY A 30 -5.91 2.76 7.70
C GLY A 30 -4.51 2.21 7.94
N ALA A 31 -4.45 1.05 8.59
CA ALA A 31 -3.21 0.32 8.82
C ALA A 31 -3.41 -1.14 8.45
N LEU A 32 -2.39 -1.71 7.79
CA LEU A 32 -2.35 -3.10 7.40
C LEU A 32 -1.32 -3.82 8.28
N PRO A 33 -1.70 -4.91 8.95
CA PRO A 33 -0.77 -5.70 9.75
C PRO A 33 0.26 -6.42 8.87
N ASN A 34 1.33 -6.89 9.49
CA ASN A 34 2.30 -7.76 8.82
C ASN A 34 1.61 -9.00 8.23
N GLY A 35 2.00 -9.42 7.04
CA GLY A 35 1.42 -10.56 6.35
C GLY A 35 0.05 -10.30 5.70
N ALA A 36 -0.50 -9.08 5.84
CA ALA A 36 -1.74 -8.72 5.15
C ALA A 36 -1.54 -8.77 3.63
N LYS A 37 -2.50 -9.38 2.93
CA LYS A 37 -2.55 -9.40 1.47
C LYS A 37 -3.38 -8.23 0.97
N VAL A 38 -2.85 -7.50 -0.01
CA VAL A 38 -3.51 -6.37 -0.64
C VAL A 38 -3.40 -6.46 -2.15
N ASN A 39 -4.44 -6.01 -2.84
CA ASN A 39 -4.42 -5.92 -4.29
C ASN A 39 -3.69 -4.65 -4.68
N LEU A 40 -2.66 -4.79 -5.49
CA LEU A 40 -1.88 -3.69 -6.03
C LEU A 40 -2.59 -3.16 -7.27
N TYR A 41 -2.52 -1.85 -7.47
CA TYR A 41 -3.06 -1.19 -8.65
C TYR A 41 -1.92 -0.68 -9.53
N ARG A 42 -1.10 0.23 -9.02
CA ARG A 42 0.04 0.75 -9.76
C ARG A 42 1.12 1.27 -8.84
N LYS A 43 2.37 1.16 -9.30
CA LYS A 43 3.53 1.78 -8.66
C LYS A 43 3.83 3.15 -9.29
N GLU A 44 3.93 4.16 -8.44
CA GLU A 44 4.25 5.56 -8.74
C GLU A 44 5.46 6.00 -7.89
N GLY A 45 6.67 5.93 -8.46
CA GLY A 45 7.91 6.16 -7.71
C GLY A 45 8.07 5.12 -6.60
N ASP A 46 8.35 5.57 -5.38
CA ASP A 46 8.51 4.70 -4.20
C ASP A 46 7.18 4.29 -3.54
N TRP A 47 6.05 4.69 -4.13
CA TRP A 47 4.71 4.43 -3.60
C TRP A 47 3.95 3.47 -4.50
N ILE A 48 3.19 2.58 -3.87
CA ILE A 48 2.26 1.68 -4.53
C ILE A 48 0.86 2.07 -4.13
N HIS A 49 0.04 2.36 -5.14
CA HIS A 49 -1.39 2.50 -4.98
C HIS A 49 -1.97 1.08 -4.87
N ILE A 50 -2.66 0.83 -3.77
CA ILE A 50 -3.36 -0.41 -3.47
C ILE A 50 -4.88 -0.18 -3.50
N TYR A 51 -5.62 -1.22 -3.85
CA TYR A 51 -7.07 -1.24 -3.70
C TYR A 51 -7.42 -1.44 -2.23
N TYR A 52 -7.79 -0.33 -1.57
CA TYR A 52 -8.24 -0.30 -0.19
C TYR A 52 -9.67 0.30 -0.14
N PRO A 53 -10.73 -0.52 -0.09
CA PRO A 53 -12.09 0.00 -0.11
C PRO A 53 -12.40 0.82 1.14
N PRO A 54 -13.14 1.95 1.04
CA PRO A 54 -13.79 2.48 -0.17
C PRO A 54 -12.97 3.49 -0.99
N HIS A 55 -11.80 3.95 -0.53
CA HIS A 55 -11.13 5.14 -1.10
C HIS A 55 -9.80 4.90 -1.82
N GLY A 56 -9.31 3.65 -1.89
CA GLY A 56 -7.95 3.36 -2.34
C GLY A 56 -6.91 3.89 -1.35
N GLY A 57 -5.64 3.54 -1.55
CA GLY A 57 -4.60 4.11 -0.69
C GLY A 57 -3.19 3.85 -1.17
N TYR A 58 -2.26 4.61 -0.62
CA TYR A 58 -0.85 4.58 -0.97
C TYR A 58 -0.03 3.98 0.17
N VAL A 59 0.85 3.07 -0.21
CA VAL A 59 1.77 2.39 0.69
C VAL A 59 3.16 2.45 0.09
N TYR A 60 4.19 2.62 0.93
CA TYR A 60 5.57 2.59 0.47
C TYR A 60 5.94 1.20 -0.05
N GLU A 61 6.57 1.16 -1.22
CA GLU A 61 6.91 -0.12 -1.87
C GLU A 61 7.84 -0.98 -1.01
N LYS A 62 8.73 -0.37 -0.23
CA LYS A 62 9.69 -1.09 0.62
C LYS A 62 9.03 -1.99 1.67
N TYR A 63 7.76 -1.75 1.98
CA TYR A 63 6.99 -2.53 2.95
C TYR A 63 6.10 -3.58 2.28
N ILE A 64 6.05 -3.64 0.95
CA ILE A 64 5.25 -4.58 0.19
C ILE A 64 6.19 -5.54 -0.53
N ARG A 65 5.95 -6.85 -0.37
CA ARG A 65 6.55 -7.88 -1.22
C ARG A 65 5.51 -8.42 -2.19
N TYR A 66 5.82 -8.40 -3.47
CA TYR A 66 4.94 -8.83 -4.57
C TYR A 66 5.74 -9.41 -5.74
#